data_AF-A0A2V5WIL8-F1
#
_entry.id   AF-A0A2V5WIL8-F1
#
_cell.length_a   1.000
_cell.length_b   1.000
_cell.length_c   1.000
_cell.angle_alpha   90.00
_cell.angle_beta   90.00
_cell.angle_gamma   90.00
#
_symmetry.space_group_name_H-M   'P 1'
#
loop_
_entity.id
_entity.type
_entity.pdbx_description
1 polymer ?
#
loop_
_entity_poly.entity_id
_entity_poly.type
_entity_poly.pdbx_seq_one_letter_code
_entity_poly.pdbx_strand_id
1 'polypeptide(L)'
;MIWILCVSGRGVWLQETGVGVAAHELGHNYGLFHANSWNTVRPPWTTNNPPNPNNLPFDPDSLLGHDSVIGPGTDAEYGDSFDIMGSGGGHYNAVAKNHLRWMPDPYVHTVISNGTYRVYAMDTPLLTYGRSYALKVRKDFERDYWADYRSQINNPWLQNGIELHWNSWSQTDGGSQLLDTTPGTASGKQDAALVIGRTFTDPSANVHLTPVAKGGSAPDTWIDVVVNIASVPTNLPPTISISANADRTGTNTFVDFVATANDRNGDALAYYWDFGDSTFGGNSSSVSKRWDTEGEYVVRCEVSDMKGGLASAYIVITVGSPGKFRVSGRVMDNLGNPLQGVRVHNGAVGTNGLYGPDYRWSSTDSQGNYTLVNLAPGTYTNAAFLFGYRIEPLDFFNPVNLVGADATGIDYLATPLPTVGIGASGAASEAVPNSGRFTVTRIGPTNAAQTVLFQVSGTAPLGSKYTIPTNSLTLTNVGLNEGFGQLVTNLYEFDSVTIPAGAASTDIVVNPVNETAYEGTQTVTLTLALPVQSLAFLNDTNITNSVYVHG
;
A
#
# COMPACT_ATOMS: atom_id res chain seq x y z
N MET A 1 -32.19 19.54 3.64
CA MET A 1 -33.21 18.54 3.25
C MET A 1 -32.44 17.33 2.78
N ILE A 2 -32.89 16.15 3.20
CA ILE A 2 -32.10 14.91 3.23
C ILE A 2 -32.10 14.26 1.84
N TRP A 3 -30.90 14.01 1.31
CA TRP A 3 -30.62 13.22 0.11
C TRP A 3 -30.79 11.74 0.49
N ILE A 4 -31.77 11.03 -0.07
CA ILE A 4 -31.90 9.58 0.15
C ILE A 4 -32.01 8.91 -1.20
N LEU A 5 -30.93 8.24 -1.59
CA LEU A 5 -31.06 6.95 -2.23
C LEU A 5 -30.68 5.85 -1.25
N CYS A 6 -31.43 4.76 -1.34
CA CYS A 6 -31.03 3.47 -0.80
C CYS A 6 -30.31 2.73 -1.93
N VAL A 7 -29.18 2.10 -1.63
CA VAL A 7 -28.53 1.17 -2.56
C VAL A 7 -29.58 0.15 -3.03
N SER A 8 -29.74 -0.01 -4.35
CA SER A 8 -30.80 -0.84 -4.96
C SER A 8 -32.25 -0.35 -4.79
N GLY A 9 -32.46 0.93 -4.44
CA GLY A 9 -33.78 1.55 -4.34
C GLY A 9 -34.44 1.83 -5.70
N ARG A 10 -35.78 1.72 -5.77
CA ARG A 10 -36.58 2.06 -6.97
C ARG A 10 -36.92 3.57 -6.97
N GLY A 11 -36.14 4.39 -7.67
CA GLY A 11 -36.41 5.81 -7.90
C GLY A 11 -35.22 6.73 -7.52
N VAL A 12 -35.23 7.96 -8.05
CA VAL A 12 -34.22 8.99 -7.77
C VAL A 12 -34.90 10.34 -7.54
N TRP A 13 -34.52 11.06 -6.48
CA TRP A 13 -34.92 12.45 -6.25
C TRP A 13 -33.70 13.34 -6.40
N LEU A 14 -33.57 13.97 -7.57
CA LEU A 14 -32.46 14.87 -7.88
C LEU A 14 -32.86 16.31 -7.58
N GLN A 15 -32.14 16.96 -6.67
CA GLN A 15 -32.28 18.40 -6.42
C GLN A 15 -31.34 19.25 -7.32
N GLU A 16 -30.39 18.60 -8.01
CA GLU A 16 -29.42 19.23 -8.90
C GLU A 16 -29.47 18.61 -10.31
N THR A 17 -29.05 19.37 -11.32
CA THR A 17 -29.04 18.96 -12.74
C THR A 17 -27.64 18.63 -13.28
N GLY A 18 -26.62 18.58 -12.41
CA GLY A 18 -25.26 18.23 -12.79
C GLY A 18 -25.16 16.80 -13.31
N VAL A 19 -24.53 16.60 -14.46
CA VAL A 19 -24.35 15.27 -15.09
C VAL A 19 -23.60 14.31 -14.16
N GLY A 20 -22.62 14.82 -13.41
CA GLY A 20 -21.86 14.03 -12.44
C GLY A 20 -22.74 13.48 -11.31
N VAL A 21 -23.51 14.36 -10.66
CA VAL A 21 -24.46 13.97 -9.60
C VAL A 21 -25.50 12.99 -10.13
N ALA A 22 -26.07 13.24 -11.31
CA ALA A 22 -27.03 12.31 -11.91
C ALA A 22 -26.42 10.92 -12.18
N ALA A 23 -25.16 10.85 -12.63
CA ALA A 23 -24.46 9.58 -12.85
C ALA A 23 -24.09 8.87 -11.53
N HIS A 24 -23.72 9.63 -10.50
CA HIS A 24 -23.45 9.12 -9.14
C HIS A 24 -24.71 8.44 -8.56
N GLU A 25 -25.82 9.17 -8.52
CA GLU A 25 -27.08 8.66 -7.98
C GLU A 25 -27.62 7.47 -8.78
N LEU A 26 -27.44 7.49 -10.10
CA LEU A 26 -27.79 6.35 -10.95
C LEU A 26 -26.97 5.11 -10.58
N GLY A 27 -25.71 5.26 -10.19
CA GLY A 27 -24.88 4.17 -9.67
C GLY A 27 -25.52 3.50 -8.45
N HIS A 28 -26.02 4.28 -7.48
CA HIS A 28 -26.74 3.74 -6.33
C HIS A 28 -28.02 2.98 -6.71
N ASN A 29 -28.78 3.46 -7.70
CA ASN A 29 -29.95 2.73 -8.22
C ASN A 29 -29.57 1.34 -8.77
N TYR A 30 -28.37 1.21 -9.35
CA TYR A 30 -27.86 -0.06 -9.86
C TYR A 30 -27.09 -0.89 -8.82
N GLY A 31 -27.06 -0.46 -7.56
CA GLY A 31 -26.48 -1.22 -6.46
C GLY A 31 -25.02 -0.88 -6.13
N LEU A 32 -24.46 0.18 -6.71
CA LEU A 32 -23.12 0.63 -6.34
C LEU A 32 -23.13 1.33 -4.98
N PHE A 33 -22.13 0.99 -4.17
CA PHE A 33 -21.70 1.78 -3.02
C PHE A 33 -20.73 2.88 -3.48
N HIS A 34 -20.34 3.77 -2.56
CA HIS A 34 -19.29 4.75 -2.86
C HIS A 34 -17.97 4.07 -3.25
N ALA A 35 -17.21 4.73 -4.11
CA ALA A 35 -15.84 4.36 -4.39
C ALA A 35 -14.94 5.12 -3.42
N ASN A 36 -14.25 4.36 -2.60
CA ASN A 36 -13.50 4.85 -1.46
C ASN A 36 -12.00 4.68 -1.72
N SER A 37 -11.18 5.09 -0.76
CA SER A 37 -9.75 4.79 -0.77
C SER A 37 -9.32 4.20 0.56
N TRP A 38 -8.31 3.35 0.54
CA TRP A 38 -7.69 2.88 1.75
C TRP A 38 -6.71 3.93 2.29
N ASN A 39 -7.12 4.64 3.34
CA ASN A 39 -6.30 5.68 3.93
C ASN A 39 -5.38 5.10 5.01
N THR A 40 -4.14 4.84 4.62
CA THR A 40 -3.07 4.43 5.54
C THR A 40 -2.34 5.60 6.15
N VAL A 41 -2.64 6.83 5.72
CA VAL A 41 -2.12 8.05 6.32
C VAL A 41 -2.89 8.30 7.61
N ARG A 42 -2.18 8.82 8.60
CA ARG A 42 -2.65 9.22 9.92
C ARG A 42 -4.12 9.72 9.95
N PRO A 43 -4.99 9.21 10.86
CA PRO A 43 -6.29 9.81 11.11
C PRO A 43 -6.16 11.26 11.60
N PRO A 44 -7.11 12.16 11.30
CA PRO A 44 -7.10 13.51 11.86
C PRO A 44 -7.11 13.45 13.39
N TRP A 45 -6.38 14.37 14.01
CA TRP A 45 -6.38 14.54 15.46
C TRP A 45 -7.80 14.71 15.99
N THR A 46 -8.28 13.70 16.72
CA THR A 46 -9.45 13.85 17.60
C THR A 46 -8.97 14.07 19.02
N THR A 47 -9.79 14.76 19.83
CA THR A 47 -9.48 15.07 21.23
C THR A 47 -9.40 13.84 22.15
N ASN A 48 -9.62 12.62 21.65
CA ASN A 48 -9.77 11.40 22.44
C ASN A 48 -8.91 10.19 22.01
N ASN A 49 -7.81 10.39 21.28
CA ASN A 49 -6.72 9.39 21.12
C ASN A 49 -5.38 10.04 21.52
N PRO A 50 -4.36 9.30 22.00
CA PRO A 50 -3.47 9.65 23.11
C PRO A 50 -2.91 11.08 23.09
N PRO A 51 -2.66 11.66 24.29
CA PRO A 51 -2.44 13.09 24.46
C PRO A 51 -1.38 13.58 23.49
N ASN A 52 -1.76 14.61 22.73
CA ASN A 52 -0.89 15.47 21.93
C ASN A 52 0.59 15.38 22.37
N PRO A 53 1.45 14.65 21.63
CA PRO A 53 2.86 14.64 21.85
C PRO A 53 3.46 15.85 21.14
N ASN A 54 3.09 17.05 21.59
CA ASN A 54 3.88 18.25 21.31
C ASN A 54 5.33 18.13 21.87
N ASN A 55 5.70 16.99 22.48
CA ASN A 55 6.96 16.71 23.14
C ASN A 55 7.56 15.31 22.83
N LEU A 56 7.11 14.56 21.81
CA LEU A 56 7.85 13.35 21.42
C LEU A 56 8.92 13.70 20.37
N PRO A 57 10.18 13.25 20.54
CA PRO A 57 11.28 13.54 19.62
C PRO A 57 11.23 12.74 18.30
N PHE A 58 10.12 12.06 18.01
CA PHE A 58 9.90 11.20 16.84
C PHE A 58 8.53 11.49 16.21
N ASP A 59 8.40 11.24 14.90
CA ASP A 59 7.11 11.31 14.22
C ASP A 59 6.15 10.26 14.81
N PRO A 60 4.95 10.63 15.29
CA PRO A 60 3.95 9.64 15.71
C PRO A 60 3.59 8.63 14.60
N ASP A 61 3.78 8.96 13.32
CA ASP A 61 3.61 8.01 12.21
C ASP A 61 4.63 6.85 12.29
N SER A 62 5.82 7.11 12.87
CA SER A 62 6.85 6.11 13.25
C SER A 62 6.57 5.29 14.49
N LEU A 63 5.56 5.64 15.29
CA LEU A 63 5.03 4.77 16.34
C LEU A 63 3.90 3.87 15.85
N LEU A 64 3.14 4.30 14.84
CA LEU A 64 1.91 3.63 14.44
C LEU A 64 2.08 2.73 13.21
N GLY A 65 3.14 2.90 12.41
CA GLY A 65 3.29 2.11 11.18
C GLY A 65 2.31 2.55 10.08
N HIS A 66 2.06 3.85 9.94
CA HIS A 66 1.14 4.41 8.94
C HIS A 66 1.91 4.97 7.75
N ASP A 67 1.27 5.13 6.58
CA ASP A 67 1.86 5.59 5.32
C ASP A 67 2.55 4.47 4.47
N SER A 68 1.87 3.33 4.36
CA SER A 68 2.21 2.24 3.43
C SER A 68 1.04 1.95 2.50
N VAL A 69 1.24 1.25 1.39
CA VAL A 69 0.14 0.97 0.44
C VAL A 69 -0.92 0.02 1.04
N ILE A 70 -0.48 -0.94 1.85
CA ILE A 70 -1.29 -2.10 2.29
C ILE A 70 -1.35 -2.30 3.79
N GLY A 71 -0.69 -1.45 4.57
CA GLY A 71 -0.69 -1.54 6.03
C GLY A 71 -2.04 -1.16 6.64
N PRO A 72 -2.09 -1.13 7.99
CA PRO A 72 -3.25 -0.65 8.72
C PRO A 72 -3.67 0.74 8.24
N GLY A 73 -4.96 0.91 7.97
CA GLY A 73 -5.55 2.12 7.44
C GLY A 73 -7.05 2.13 7.65
N THR A 74 -7.70 3.24 7.33
CA THR A 74 -9.14 3.45 7.49
C THR A 74 -9.82 3.51 6.12
N ASP A 75 -11.11 3.15 6.11
CA ASP A 75 -11.97 3.44 4.95
C ASP A 75 -12.14 4.96 4.85
N ALA A 76 -11.70 5.54 3.73
CA ALA A 76 -11.96 6.92 3.40
C ALA A 76 -13.04 7.00 2.32
N GLU A 77 -14.27 7.21 2.79
CA GLU A 77 -15.47 7.26 1.96
C GLU A 77 -15.39 8.42 0.97
N TYR A 78 -15.76 8.18 -0.29
CA TYR A 78 -15.55 9.08 -1.44
C TYR A 78 -14.09 9.35 -1.83
N GLY A 79 -13.14 8.59 -1.25
CA GLY A 79 -11.71 8.82 -1.42
C GLY A 79 -11.13 8.45 -2.79
N ASP A 80 -11.89 7.76 -3.66
CA ASP A 80 -11.45 7.52 -5.05
C ASP A 80 -11.72 8.77 -5.92
N SER A 81 -10.68 9.56 -6.14
CA SER A 81 -10.78 10.79 -6.95
C SER A 81 -10.88 10.55 -8.46
N PHE A 82 -10.84 9.29 -8.90
CA PHE A 82 -10.94 8.91 -10.31
C PHE A 82 -12.24 8.18 -10.64
N ASP A 83 -13.09 7.93 -9.65
CA ASP A 83 -14.39 7.28 -9.81
C ASP A 83 -15.54 8.26 -9.51
N ILE A 84 -16.59 8.20 -10.33
CA ILE A 84 -17.80 9.00 -10.12
C ILE A 84 -18.57 8.62 -8.84
N MET A 85 -18.47 7.37 -8.37
CA MET A 85 -18.98 6.95 -7.04
C MET A 85 -18.07 7.44 -5.90
N GLY A 86 -16.89 7.96 -6.22
CA GLY A 86 -16.03 8.67 -5.29
C GLY A 86 -16.18 10.17 -5.48
N SER A 87 -15.06 10.89 -5.44
CA SER A 87 -15.00 12.34 -5.68
C SER A 87 -14.62 12.72 -7.12
N GLY A 88 -14.44 11.72 -7.99
CA GLY A 88 -14.02 11.86 -9.37
C GLY A 88 -15.15 12.12 -10.37
N GLY A 89 -14.77 12.24 -11.64
CA GLY A 89 -15.71 12.50 -12.74
C GLY A 89 -15.85 11.35 -13.74
N GLY A 90 -17.06 11.20 -14.30
CA GLY A 90 -17.33 10.60 -15.62
C GLY A 90 -17.20 9.08 -15.80
N HIS A 91 -16.44 8.35 -14.99
CA HIS A 91 -16.21 6.91 -15.18
C HIS A 91 -16.15 6.13 -13.87
N TYR A 92 -16.76 4.94 -13.88
CA TYR A 92 -16.57 3.91 -12.86
C TYR A 92 -15.22 3.18 -13.04
N ASN A 93 -14.64 2.73 -11.94
CA ASN A 93 -13.48 1.85 -11.87
C ASN A 93 -13.82 0.41 -12.27
N ALA A 94 -12.81 -0.45 -12.35
CA ALA A 94 -12.98 -1.82 -12.81
C ALA A 94 -13.93 -2.64 -11.91
N VAL A 95 -13.87 -2.45 -10.60
CA VAL A 95 -14.71 -3.16 -9.61
C VAL A 95 -16.18 -2.82 -9.86
N ALA A 96 -16.51 -1.53 -9.94
CA ALA A 96 -17.87 -1.06 -10.17
C ALA A 96 -18.39 -1.47 -11.56
N LYS A 97 -17.58 -1.36 -12.62
CA LYS A 97 -17.97 -1.81 -13.97
C LYS A 97 -18.24 -3.31 -14.03
N ASN A 98 -17.48 -4.13 -13.31
CA ASN A 98 -17.72 -5.56 -13.23
C ASN A 98 -19.01 -5.88 -12.46
N HIS A 99 -19.24 -5.21 -11.32
CA HIS A 99 -20.48 -5.33 -10.55
C HIS A 99 -21.74 -5.03 -11.39
N LEU A 100 -21.68 -3.96 -12.20
CA LEU A 100 -22.75 -3.57 -13.11
C LEU A 100 -22.90 -4.47 -14.35
N ARG A 101 -21.99 -5.43 -14.56
CA ARG A 101 -21.86 -6.24 -15.78
C ARG A 101 -21.62 -5.42 -17.05
N TRP A 102 -21.12 -4.19 -16.90
CA TRP A 102 -20.66 -3.36 -18.02
C TRP A 102 -19.29 -3.83 -18.50
N MET A 103 -18.50 -4.43 -17.61
CA MET A 103 -17.28 -5.16 -17.90
C MET A 103 -17.34 -6.56 -17.25
N PRO A 104 -18.10 -7.51 -17.84
CA PRO A 104 -18.31 -8.83 -17.24
C PRO A 104 -17.04 -9.68 -17.25
N ASP A 105 -17.04 -10.77 -16.48
CA ASP A 105 -15.88 -11.63 -16.20
C ASP A 105 -15.03 -12.04 -17.42
N PRO A 106 -15.58 -12.31 -18.63
CA PRO A 106 -14.75 -12.60 -19.80
C PRO A 106 -13.78 -11.47 -20.21
N TYR A 107 -14.00 -10.25 -19.72
CA TYR A 107 -13.15 -9.07 -19.94
C TYR A 107 -12.23 -8.75 -18.76
N VAL A 108 -12.25 -9.56 -17.70
CA VAL A 108 -11.40 -9.43 -16.51
C VAL A 108 -10.52 -10.67 -16.39
N HIS A 109 -9.21 -10.48 -16.41
CA HIS A 109 -8.29 -11.62 -16.29
C HIS A 109 -8.06 -11.95 -14.80
N THR A 110 -8.53 -13.11 -14.35
CA THR A 110 -8.16 -13.61 -13.01
C THR A 110 -6.78 -14.28 -13.08
N VAL A 111 -5.80 -13.71 -12.39
CA VAL A 111 -4.42 -14.19 -12.41
C VAL A 111 -4.26 -15.38 -11.48
N ILE A 112 -3.82 -16.52 -12.04
CA ILE A 112 -3.61 -17.78 -11.32
C ILE A 112 -2.20 -18.36 -11.52
N SER A 113 -1.34 -17.65 -12.25
CA SER A 113 0.05 -18.02 -12.52
C SER A 113 0.89 -16.78 -12.73
N ASN A 114 2.21 -16.91 -12.60
CA ASN A 114 3.11 -15.82 -12.97
C ASN A 114 3.05 -15.58 -14.50
N GLY A 115 3.23 -14.34 -14.93
CA GLY A 115 3.24 -14.02 -16.36
C GLY A 115 3.24 -12.53 -16.66
N THR A 116 3.30 -12.21 -17.96
CA THR A 116 3.06 -10.85 -18.45
C THR A 116 1.67 -10.79 -19.06
N TYR A 117 0.85 -9.87 -18.55
CA TYR A 117 -0.55 -9.72 -18.92
C TYR A 117 -0.77 -8.37 -19.59
N ARG A 118 -1.43 -8.37 -20.75
CA ARG A 118 -1.86 -7.15 -21.42
C ARG A 118 -3.21 -6.71 -20.88
N VAL A 119 -3.28 -5.45 -20.44
CA VAL A 119 -4.48 -4.77 -19.97
C VAL A 119 -4.80 -3.65 -20.93
N TYR A 120 -5.97 -3.69 -21.55
CA TYR A 120 -6.46 -2.63 -22.42
C TYR A 120 -7.12 -1.53 -21.59
N ALA A 121 -7.03 -0.29 -22.07
CA ALA A 121 -7.61 0.86 -21.36
C ALA A 121 -9.13 0.69 -21.23
N MET A 122 -9.64 0.72 -20.00
CA MET A 122 -11.05 0.43 -19.70
C MET A 122 -11.97 1.65 -19.86
N ASP A 123 -11.40 2.84 -20.06
CA ASP A 123 -12.08 4.08 -20.44
C ASP A 123 -12.31 4.15 -21.96
N THR A 124 -12.70 3.00 -22.54
CA THR A 124 -13.11 2.84 -23.94
C THR A 124 -14.65 2.86 -24.06
N PRO A 125 -15.21 3.40 -25.16
CA PRO A 125 -16.66 3.39 -25.37
C PRO A 125 -17.23 2.00 -25.67
N LEU A 126 -16.41 1.06 -26.18
CA LEU A 126 -16.83 -0.32 -26.46
C LEU A 126 -15.77 -1.34 -26.05
N LEU A 127 -16.25 -2.45 -25.48
CA LEU A 127 -15.44 -3.63 -25.20
C LEU A 127 -15.25 -4.47 -26.46
N THR A 128 -14.03 -4.94 -26.70
CA THR A 128 -13.68 -5.82 -27.80
C THR A 128 -13.52 -7.24 -27.30
N TYR A 129 -14.23 -8.19 -27.92
CA TYR A 129 -14.17 -9.61 -27.57
C TYR A 129 -12.72 -10.13 -27.56
N GLY A 130 -12.38 -10.92 -26.55
CA GLY A 130 -11.04 -11.51 -26.38
C GLY A 130 -10.00 -10.59 -25.74
N ARG A 131 -10.37 -9.38 -25.31
CA ARG A 131 -9.49 -8.47 -24.55
C ARG A 131 -9.77 -8.54 -23.05
N SER A 132 -8.72 -8.28 -22.27
CA SER A 132 -8.81 -8.06 -20.84
C SER A 132 -8.58 -6.58 -20.53
N TYR A 133 -9.44 -6.00 -19.70
CA TYR A 133 -9.46 -4.58 -19.35
C TYR A 133 -9.13 -4.32 -17.87
N ALA A 134 -9.07 -5.39 -17.08
CA ALA A 134 -8.55 -5.38 -15.72
C ALA A 134 -7.91 -6.74 -15.39
N LEU A 135 -6.97 -6.75 -14.45
CA LEU A 135 -6.49 -7.96 -13.79
C LEU A 135 -7.14 -8.07 -12.42
N LYS A 136 -7.47 -9.29 -12.01
CA LYS A 136 -7.89 -9.63 -10.66
C LYS A 136 -6.87 -10.59 -10.05
N VAL A 137 -6.18 -10.16 -9.00
CA VAL A 137 -5.09 -10.91 -8.35
C VAL A 137 -5.46 -11.16 -6.90
N ARG A 138 -5.46 -12.42 -6.47
CA ARG A 138 -5.85 -12.79 -5.10
C ARG A 138 -4.92 -12.15 -4.07
N LYS A 139 -5.49 -11.42 -3.10
CA LYS A 139 -4.78 -10.98 -1.89
C LYS A 139 -4.98 -11.98 -0.75
N ASP A 140 -6.24 -12.15 -0.35
CA ASP A 140 -6.65 -13.01 0.77
C ASP A 140 -8.07 -13.54 0.56
N PHE A 141 -8.70 -14.09 1.59
CA PHE A 141 -10.01 -14.73 1.43
C PHE A 141 -11.16 -13.76 1.09
N GLU A 142 -11.07 -12.49 1.50
CA GLU A 142 -12.11 -11.48 1.20
C GLU A 142 -11.70 -10.56 0.07
N ARG A 143 -10.39 -10.36 -0.14
CA ARG A 143 -9.86 -9.33 -1.02
C ARG A 143 -9.10 -9.89 -2.22
N ASP A 144 -9.38 -9.28 -3.36
CA ASP A 144 -8.60 -9.34 -4.59
C ASP A 144 -8.07 -7.92 -4.88
N TYR A 145 -6.84 -7.83 -5.39
CA TYR A 145 -6.37 -6.66 -6.12
C TYR A 145 -7.04 -6.59 -7.48
N TRP A 146 -7.55 -5.42 -7.82
CA TRP A 146 -8.01 -5.06 -9.15
C TRP A 146 -7.02 -4.08 -9.74
N ALA A 147 -6.40 -4.45 -10.86
CA ALA A 147 -5.48 -3.59 -11.59
C ALA A 147 -6.10 -3.19 -12.93
N ASP A 148 -6.30 -1.90 -13.15
CA ASP A 148 -6.87 -1.39 -14.39
C ASP A 148 -6.06 -0.22 -14.97
N TYR A 149 -6.34 0.10 -16.24
CA TYR A 149 -5.62 1.12 -16.98
C TYR A 149 -6.58 2.14 -17.57
N ARG A 150 -6.25 3.43 -17.39
CA ARG A 150 -6.99 4.56 -17.94
C ARG A 150 -6.08 5.44 -18.77
N SER A 151 -6.50 5.73 -19.99
CA SER A 151 -5.73 6.50 -20.98
C SER A 151 -6.32 7.87 -21.31
N GLN A 152 -7.59 8.09 -20.98
CA GLN A 152 -8.36 9.27 -21.38
C GLN A 152 -8.45 10.33 -20.26
N ILE A 153 -8.11 9.98 -19.02
CA ILE A 153 -8.01 10.96 -17.93
C ILE A 153 -6.69 11.73 -18.08
N ASN A 154 -6.76 13.07 -18.05
CA ASN A 154 -5.57 13.93 -18.13
C ASN A 154 -4.81 13.95 -16.79
N ASN A 155 -4.18 12.82 -16.48
CA ASN A 155 -3.33 12.62 -15.33
C ASN A 155 -2.10 11.83 -15.80
N PRO A 156 -0.87 12.35 -15.61
CA PRO A 156 0.33 11.72 -16.16
C PRO A 156 0.61 10.35 -15.53
N TRP A 157 0.27 10.13 -14.26
CA TRP A 157 0.46 8.84 -13.60
C TRP A 157 -0.50 7.79 -14.16
N LEU A 158 -1.79 8.11 -14.27
CA LEU A 158 -2.79 7.21 -14.87
C LEU A 158 -2.43 6.82 -16.31
N GLN A 159 -2.03 7.79 -17.13
CA GLN A 159 -1.67 7.54 -18.54
C GLN A 159 -0.39 6.71 -18.72
N ASN A 160 0.40 6.51 -17.66
CA ASN A 160 1.66 5.80 -17.66
C ASN A 160 1.73 4.71 -16.58
N GLY A 161 0.59 4.25 -16.06
CA GLY A 161 0.54 3.31 -14.94
C GLY A 161 -0.78 2.58 -14.84
N ILE A 162 -0.89 1.67 -13.88
CA ILE A 162 -2.14 1.01 -13.52
C ILE A 162 -2.68 1.59 -12.21
N GLU A 163 -3.99 1.73 -12.11
CA GLU A 163 -4.66 1.94 -10.82
C GLU A 163 -4.78 0.61 -10.09
N LEU A 164 -4.68 0.64 -8.77
CA LEU A 164 -4.90 -0.53 -7.91
C LEU A 164 -6.07 -0.27 -6.97
N HIS A 165 -6.99 -1.21 -6.92
CA HIS A 165 -8.09 -1.21 -5.97
C HIS A 165 -8.17 -2.54 -5.21
N TRP A 166 -8.67 -2.50 -3.97
CA TRP A 166 -9.31 -3.67 -3.37
C TRP A 166 -10.82 -3.62 -3.58
N ASN A 167 -11.44 -4.79 -3.69
CA ASN A 167 -12.89 -4.88 -3.47
C ASN A 167 -13.23 -4.68 -1.99
N SER A 168 -14.51 -4.42 -1.71
CA SER A 168 -15.05 -4.35 -0.34
C SER A 168 -14.84 -5.67 0.42
N TRP A 169 -14.64 -5.56 1.72
CA TRP A 169 -14.65 -6.69 2.67
C TRP A 169 -15.36 -6.30 3.96
N SER A 170 -15.41 -7.20 4.95
CA SER A 170 -16.23 -6.99 6.15
C SER A 170 -15.85 -5.75 6.99
N GLN A 171 -14.67 -5.16 6.80
CA GLN A 171 -14.22 -3.97 7.54
C GLN A 171 -14.42 -2.64 6.80
N THR A 172 -15.05 -2.65 5.62
CA THR A 172 -15.42 -1.43 4.88
C THR A 172 -16.93 -1.30 4.79
N ASP A 173 -17.43 -0.09 4.58
CA ASP A 173 -18.88 0.15 4.45
C ASP A 173 -19.42 -0.19 3.04
N GLY A 174 -18.82 -1.20 2.41
CA GLY A 174 -18.97 -1.52 0.99
C GLY A 174 -17.89 -0.88 0.11
N GLY A 175 -18.16 -0.81 -1.19
CA GLY A 175 -17.34 -0.06 -2.15
C GLY A 175 -15.99 -0.65 -2.52
N SER A 176 -15.40 -0.12 -3.59
CA SER A 176 -13.98 -0.37 -3.91
C SER A 176 -13.08 0.54 -3.09
N GLN A 177 -11.84 0.12 -2.85
CA GLN A 177 -10.83 0.90 -2.13
C GLN A 177 -9.64 1.19 -3.04
N LEU A 178 -9.53 2.42 -3.54
CA LEU A 178 -8.32 2.90 -4.24
C LEU A 178 -7.11 2.79 -3.31
N LEU A 179 -6.04 2.20 -3.80
CA LEU A 179 -4.76 2.08 -3.11
C LEU A 179 -3.80 3.15 -3.62
N ASP A 180 -3.35 4.01 -2.72
CA ASP A 180 -2.30 4.97 -3.02
C ASP A 180 -0.94 4.26 -3.03
N THR A 181 -0.37 4.07 -4.21
CA THR A 181 0.95 3.43 -4.36
C THR A 181 2.13 4.40 -4.17
N THR A 182 1.83 5.64 -3.78
CA THR A 182 2.73 6.74 -3.41
C THR A 182 2.24 7.43 -2.12
N PRO A 183 1.97 6.66 -1.05
CA PRO A 183 1.32 7.21 0.13
C PRO A 183 2.17 8.36 0.71
N GLY A 184 1.55 9.47 1.09
CA GLY A 184 2.18 10.63 1.74
C GLY A 184 3.05 11.53 0.85
N THR A 185 3.00 11.39 -0.48
CA THR A 185 3.50 12.44 -1.37
C THR A 185 2.63 13.70 -1.26
N ALA A 186 3.15 14.84 -1.73
CA ALA A 186 2.39 16.09 -1.78
C ALA A 186 1.21 16.05 -2.77
N SER A 187 1.20 15.08 -3.69
CA SER A 187 0.14 14.86 -4.66
C SER A 187 -1.05 14.07 -4.07
N GLY A 188 -0.91 13.52 -2.85
CA GLY A 188 -1.93 12.71 -2.21
C GLY A 188 -2.27 11.49 -3.08
N LYS A 189 -3.55 11.29 -3.38
CA LYS A 189 -3.98 10.16 -4.23
C LYS A 189 -3.91 10.46 -5.73
N GLN A 190 -3.51 11.68 -6.13
CA GLN A 190 -3.46 12.04 -7.55
C GLN A 190 -2.37 11.29 -8.32
N ASP A 191 -1.34 10.79 -7.63
CA ASP A 191 -0.26 9.96 -8.16
C ASP A 191 -0.37 8.48 -7.75
N ALA A 192 -1.55 8.05 -7.27
CA ALA A 192 -1.81 6.70 -6.78
C ALA A 192 -1.50 5.58 -7.80
N ALA A 193 -1.48 5.89 -9.10
CA ALA A 193 -1.18 4.92 -10.15
C ALA A 193 0.23 4.35 -9.99
N LEU A 194 0.34 3.03 -10.11
CA LEU A 194 1.61 2.34 -10.21
C LEU A 194 2.18 2.56 -11.61
N VAL A 195 3.14 3.47 -11.75
CA VAL A 195 3.71 3.84 -13.04
C VAL A 195 4.69 2.81 -13.60
N ILE A 196 4.86 2.83 -14.92
CA ILE A 196 5.76 1.93 -15.67
C ILE A 196 7.18 1.93 -15.09
N GLY A 197 7.70 0.74 -14.84
CA GLY A 197 9.00 0.50 -14.24
C GLY A 197 8.97 0.30 -12.72
N ARG A 198 7.96 0.82 -12.01
CA ARG A 198 7.82 0.67 -10.56
C ARG A 198 7.14 -0.65 -10.23
N THR A 199 7.60 -1.32 -9.17
CA THR A 199 7.00 -2.58 -8.70
C THR A 199 6.25 -2.36 -7.41
N PHE A 200 4.95 -2.68 -7.41
CA PHE A 200 4.19 -2.86 -6.19
C PHE A 200 4.44 -4.26 -5.64
N THR A 201 4.64 -4.37 -4.34
CA THR A 201 4.88 -5.64 -3.65
C THR A 201 3.99 -5.72 -2.42
N ASP A 202 3.20 -6.79 -2.35
CA ASP A 202 2.58 -7.31 -1.14
C ASP A 202 3.26 -8.64 -0.79
N PRO A 203 4.33 -8.62 0.03
CA PRO A 203 5.04 -9.83 0.42
C PRO A 203 4.08 -10.86 1.03
N SER A 204 3.12 -10.36 1.82
CA SER A 204 2.16 -11.10 2.60
C SER A 204 1.18 -11.97 1.80
N ALA A 205 0.89 -11.54 0.58
CA ALA A 205 0.16 -12.32 -0.42
C ALA A 205 1.08 -12.96 -1.48
N ASN A 206 2.40 -12.75 -1.40
CA ASN A 206 3.40 -13.02 -2.44
C ASN A 206 3.05 -12.38 -3.79
N VAL A 207 2.41 -11.21 -3.78
CA VAL A 207 1.96 -10.51 -4.99
C VAL A 207 2.96 -9.42 -5.36
N HIS A 208 3.46 -9.48 -6.59
CA HIS A 208 4.31 -8.45 -7.19
C HIS A 208 3.72 -8.04 -8.53
N LEU A 209 3.47 -6.75 -8.72
CA LEU A 209 2.92 -6.17 -9.93
C LEU A 209 3.89 -5.13 -10.49
N THR A 210 4.26 -5.26 -11.76
CA THR A 210 5.17 -4.32 -12.44
C THR A 210 4.64 -3.99 -13.83
N PRO A 211 4.10 -2.79 -14.05
CA PRO A 211 3.81 -2.30 -15.40
C PRO A 211 5.13 -2.05 -16.13
N VAL A 212 5.32 -2.64 -17.32
CA VAL A 212 6.62 -2.65 -18.01
C VAL A 212 6.61 -1.91 -19.33
N ALA A 213 5.47 -1.83 -20.00
CA ALA A 213 5.32 -1.19 -21.30
C ALA A 213 3.88 -0.74 -21.53
N LYS A 214 3.71 0.27 -22.38
CA LYS A 214 2.39 0.65 -22.90
C LYS A 214 2.47 0.92 -24.39
N GLY A 215 1.33 0.95 -25.06
CA GLY A 215 1.27 1.28 -26.47
C GLY A 215 -0.15 1.28 -27.03
N GLY A 216 -0.21 1.24 -28.36
CA GLY A 216 -1.47 1.38 -29.10
C GLY A 216 -1.94 2.83 -29.19
N SER A 217 -3.12 2.99 -29.76
CA SER A 217 -3.84 4.25 -29.91
C SER A 217 -5.32 3.98 -29.71
N ALA A 218 -6.08 4.94 -29.19
CA ALA A 218 -7.51 4.76 -28.95
C ALA A 218 -8.23 4.19 -30.20
N PRO A 219 -9.06 3.15 -30.04
CA PRO A 219 -9.51 2.51 -28.80
C PRO A 219 -8.63 1.33 -28.31
N ASP A 220 -7.48 1.11 -28.94
CA ASP A 220 -6.59 -0.04 -28.72
C ASP A 220 -5.40 0.28 -27.80
N THR A 221 -5.51 1.32 -26.96
CA THR A 221 -4.47 1.64 -25.98
C THR A 221 -4.36 0.52 -24.94
N TRP A 222 -3.13 0.12 -24.60
CA TRP A 222 -2.86 -0.98 -23.67
C TRP A 222 -1.62 -0.69 -22.79
N ILE A 223 -1.53 -1.43 -21.68
CA ILE A 223 -0.37 -1.53 -20.80
C ILE A 223 -0.09 -3.01 -20.50
N ASP A 224 1.18 -3.40 -20.50
CA ASP A 224 1.64 -4.75 -20.14
C ASP A 224 2.13 -4.75 -18.69
N VAL A 225 1.65 -5.71 -17.90
CA VAL A 225 1.95 -5.86 -16.47
C VAL A 225 2.56 -7.23 -16.22
N VAL A 226 3.78 -7.27 -15.68
CA VAL A 226 4.38 -8.48 -15.13
C VAL A 226 3.77 -8.73 -13.75
N VAL A 227 3.28 -9.95 -13.55
CA VAL A 227 2.65 -10.38 -12.29
C VAL A 227 3.35 -11.64 -11.79
N ASN A 228 3.84 -11.60 -10.55
CA ASN A 228 4.35 -12.76 -9.83
C ASN A 228 3.53 -12.96 -8.55
N ILE A 229 2.98 -14.17 -8.33
CA ILE A 229 2.06 -14.51 -7.23
C ILE A 229 2.55 -15.70 -6.38
N ALA A 230 3.82 -16.07 -6.53
CA ALA A 230 4.40 -17.22 -5.85
C ALA A 230 5.74 -16.82 -5.23
N SER A 231 5.98 -17.28 -3.99
CA SER A 231 7.28 -17.12 -3.35
C SER A 231 8.37 -17.80 -4.16
N VAL A 232 9.49 -17.10 -4.36
CA VAL A 232 10.70 -17.64 -4.98
C VAL A 232 11.81 -17.63 -3.93
N PRO A 233 11.99 -18.72 -3.15
CA PRO A 233 12.90 -18.74 -2.00
C PRO A 233 14.39 -18.45 -2.32
N THR A 234 14.77 -18.52 -3.60
CA THR A 234 16.14 -18.26 -4.09
C THR A 234 16.30 -16.90 -4.75
N ASN A 235 15.28 -16.05 -4.70
CA ASN A 235 15.31 -14.71 -5.27
C ASN A 235 16.29 -13.83 -4.48
N LEU A 236 17.14 -13.09 -5.18
CA LEU A 236 18.06 -12.13 -4.58
C LEU A 236 17.77 -10.76 -5.18
N PRO A 237 17.75 -9.69 -4.37
CA PRO A 237 17.55 -8.36 -4.90
C PRO A 237 18.68 -7.97 -5.86
N PRO A 238 18.40 -7.11 -6.85
CA PRO A 238 19.42 -6.59 -7.74
C PRO A 238 20.43 -5.71 -6.99
N THR A 239 21.45 -5.28 -7.71
CA THR A 239 22.37 -4.21 -7.29
C THR A 239 22.33 -3.09 -8.30
N ILE A 240 22.61 -1.85 -7.88
CA ILE A 240 22.55 -0.67 -8.76
C ILE A 240 23.63 0.36 -8.40
N SER A 241 24.13 1.05 -9.42
CA SER A 241 24.82 2.33 -9.32
C SER A 241 24.28 3.30 -10.37
N ILE A 242 24.34 4.60 -10.09
CA ILE A 242 23.88 5.66 -11.01
C ILE A 242 25.03 6.60 -11.32
N SER A 243 25.10 7.05 -12.57
CA SER A 243 25.98 8.13 -13.01
C SER A 243 25.18 9.18 -13.80
N ALA A 244 25.60 10.44 -13.71
CA ALA A 244 25.12 11.53 -14.53
C ALA A 244 26.28 12.17 -15.30
N ASN A 245 26.01 12.73 -16.48
CA ASN A 245 27.03 13.48 -17.25
C ASN A 245 27.39 14.84 -16.61
N ALA A 246 26.57 15.35 -15.70
CA ALA A 246 26.82 16.53 -14.88
C ALA A 246 26.04 16.45 -13.56
N ASP A 247 26.63 16.91 -12.46
CA ASP A 247 25.98 17.08 -11.15
C ASP A 247 25.53 18.53 -10.90
N ARG A 248 25.99 19.46 -11.74
CA ARG A 248 25.57 20.86 -11.76
C ARG A 248 25.27 21.34 -13.17
N THR A 249 24.16 22.04 -13.34
CA THR A 249 23.72 22.52 -14.65
C THR A 249 22.95 23.84 -14.58
N GLY A 250 22.70 24.46 -15.74
CA GLY A 250 21.79 25.59 -15.87
C GLY A 250 20.35 25.13 -16.10
N THR A 251 19.38 26.03 -15.96
CA THR A 251 17.99 25.72 -16.33
C THR A 251 17.88 25.35 -17.81
N ASN A 252 16.91 24.49 -18.12
CA ASN A 252 16.62 23.96 -19.45
C ASN A 252 17.78 23.23 -20.16
N THR A 253 18.83 22.87 -19.43
CA THR A 253 19.95 22.06 -19.95
C THR A 253 19.70 20.60 -19.63
N PHE A 254 19.89 19.72 -20.63
CA PHE A 254 19.74 18.28 -20.43
C PHE A 254 20.90 17.70 -19.61
N VAL A 255 20.53 16.82 -18.69
CA VAL A 255 21.42 15.93 -17.96
C VAL A 255 21.03 14.51 -18.33
N ASP A 256 22.02 13.71 -18.69
CA ASP A 256 21.85 12.30 -19.06
C ASP A 256 22.23 11.43 -17.87
N PHE A 257 21.37 10.46 -17.56
CA PHE A 257 21.53 9.52 -16.45
C PHE A 257 21.66 8.10 -16.98
N VAL A 258 22.53 7.32 -16.34
CA VAL A 258 22.71 5.90 -16.61
C VAL A 258 22.68 5.14 -15.29
N ALA A 259 21.76 4.17 -15.19
CA ALA A 259 21.73 3.17 -14.13
C ALA A 259 22.42 1.90 -14.60
N THR A 260 23.47 1.50 -13.88
CA THR A 260 24.14 0.20 -14.08
C THR A 260 23.65 -0.73 -12.99
N ALA A 261 22.87 -1.74 -13.38
CA ALA A 261 22.28 -2.70 -12.46
C ALA A 261 22.65 -4.14 -12.82
N ASN A 262 22.72 -5.01 -11.82
CA ASN A 262 22.98 -6.43 -12.00
C ASN A 262 22.09 -7.25 -11.06
N ASP A 263 21.41 -8.23 -11.63
CA ASP A 263 20.72 -9.29 -10.91
C ASP A 263 21.58 -10.57 -10.87
N ARG A 264 21.72 -11.18 -9.69
CA ARG A 264 22.59 -12.37 -9.55
C ARG A 264 21.91 -13.65 -10.02
N ASN A 265 20.58 -13.68 -10.04
CA ASN A 265 19.78 -14.79 -10.56
C ASN A 265 19.60 -14.71 -12.08
N GLY A 266 19.95 -13.57 -12.70
CA GLY A 266 19.81 -13.33 -14.13
C GLY A 266 18.39 -12.89 -14.52
N ASP A 267 17.64 -12.38 -13.56
CA ASP A 267 16.27 -11.91 -13.79
C ASP A 267 16.23 -10.65 -14.65
N ALA A 268 15.14 -10.52 -15.41
CA ALA A 268 14.86 -9.29 -16.15
C ALA A 268 14.58 -8.16 -15.17
N LEU A 269 15.09 -6.96 -15.48
CA LEU A 269 15.01 -5.80 -14.61
C LEU A 269 14.05 -4.73 -15.14
N ALA A 270 13.30 -4.13 -14.23
CA ALA A 270 12.51 -2.93 -14.47
C ALA A 270 13.15 -1.72 -13.77
N TYR A 271 13.04 -0.54 -14.39
CA TYR A 271 13.66 0.70 -13.94
C TYR A 271 12.60 1.78 -13.73
N TYR A 272 12.49 2.30 -12.51
CA TYR A 272 11.70 3.47 -12.20
C TYR A 272 12.60 4.66 -11.88
N TRP A 273 12.40 5.77 -12.57
CA TRP A 273 13.14 7.02 -12.34
C TRP A 273 12.22 8.07 -11.75
N ASP A 274 12.62 8.65 -10.61
CA ASP A 274 12.01 9.84 -10.01
C ASP A 274 13.01 11.00 -10.14
N PHE A 275 12.57 12.11 -10.73
CA PHE A 275 13.41 13.27 -10.98
C PHE A 275 13.36 14.33 -9.86
N GLY A 276 12.65 14.06 -8.77
CA GLY A 276 12.57 14.95 -7.61
C GLY A 276 11.72 16.21 -7.82
N ASP A 277 10.93 16.25 -8.90
CA ASP A 277 10.06 17.37 -9.30
C ASP A 277 8.65 16.90 -9.69
N SER A 278 8.20 15.78 -9.13
CA SER A 278 6.94 15.11 -9.45
C SER A 278 6.84 14.58 -10.89
N THR A 279 7.96 14.56 -11.63
CA THR A 279 8.05 13.88 -12.92
C THR A 279 8.90 12.62 -12.83
N PHE A 280 8.66 11.69 -13.74
CA PHE A 280 9.31 10.38 -13.76
C PHE A 280 9.78 10.01 -15.17
N GLY A 281 10.74 9.08 -15.24
CA GLY A 281 11.29 8.56 -16.49
C GLY A 281 10.55 7.32 -16.99
N GLY A 282 10.94 6.82 -18.17
CA GLY A 282 10.46 5.54 -18.69
C GLY A 282 11.21 4.35 -18.08
N ASN A 283 10.70 3.14 -18.33
CA ASN A 283 11.34 1.88 -17.98
C ASN A 283 12.59 1.62 -18.86
N SER A 284 13.70 2.24 -18.50
CA SER A 284 14.96 2.23 -19.24
C SER A 284 16.15 2.42 -18.29
N SER A 285 17.27 1.78 -18.59
CA SER A 285 18.54 1.97 -17.87
C SER A 285 19.19 3.33 -18.13
N SER A 286 18.73 4.07 -19.13
CA SER A 286 19.20 5.42 -19.45
C SER A 286 18.05 6.37 -19.75
N VAL A 287 18.10 7.57 -19.17
CA VAL A 287 17.10 8.64 -19.33
C VAL A 287 17.77 10.01 -19.39
N SER A 288 17.08 10.99 -19.97
CA SER A 288 17.54 12.39 -20.01
C SER A 288 16.48 13.30 -19.40
N LYS A 289 16.89 14.28 -18.60
CA LYS A 289 16.00 15.23 -17.93
C LYS A 289 16.58 16.64 -17.96
N ARG A 290 15.71 17.64 -17.97
CA ARG A 290 16.02 19.05 -17.74
C ARG A 290 15.01 19.64 -16.77
N TRP A 291 15.41 20.66 -16.04
CA TRP A 291 14.56 21.42 -15.13
C TRP A 291 14.52 22.88 -15.58
N ASP A 292 13.34 23.49 -15.53
CA ASP A 292 13.15 24.91 -15.86
C ASP A 292 13.33 25.84 -14.65
N THR A 293 13.30 25.25 -13.45
CA THR A 293 13.34 25.96 -12.17
C THR A 293 14.70 25.73 -11.49
N GLU A 294 15.21 26.77 -10.86
CA GLU A 294 16.41 26.71 -10.03
C GLU A 294 16.13 25.96 -8.72
N GLY A 295 17.04 25.06 -8.34
CA GLY A 295 16.83 24.17 -7.21
C GLY A 295 17.80 23.00 -7.22
N GLU A 296 17.70 22.17 -6.20
CA GLU A 296 18.37 20.89 -6.13
C GLU A 296 17.37 19.75 -6.25
N TYR A 297 17.71 18.72 -7.01
CA TYR A 297 16.81 17.62 -7.34
C TYR A 297 17.47 16.30 -6.97
N VAL A 298 16.80 15.49 -6.15
CA VAL A 298 17.23 14.13 -5.83
C VAL A 298 16.73 13.21 -6.94
N VAL A 299 17.59 12.91 -7.90
CA VAL A 299 17.26 11.98 -8.99
C VAL A 299 17.50 10.56 -8.51
N ARG A 300 16.43 9.78 -8.36
CA ARG A 300 16.46 8.42 -7.84
C ARG A 300 16.11 7.43 -8.94
N CYS A 301 16.85 6.33 -9.02
CA CYS A 301 16.44 5.15 -9.78
C CYS A 301 16.20 3.98 -8.83
N GLU A 302 15.05 3.35 -8.97
CA GLU A 302 14.71 2.07 -8.35
C GLU A 302 14.68 0.99 -9.41
N VAL A 303 15.39 -0.09 -9.16
CA VAL A 303 15.49 -1.25 -10.03
C VAL A 303 14.88 -2.45 -9.33
N SER A 304 14.03 -3.16 -10.07
CA SER A 304 13.27 -4.30 -9.57
C SER A 304 13.50 -5.54 -10.42
N ASP A 305 13.60 -6.70 -9.78
CA ASP A 305 13.55 -8.02 -10.43
C ASP A 305 12.11 -8.48 -10.77
N MET A 306 11.12 -7.67 -10.39
CA MET A 306 9.67 -7.91 -10.55
C MET A 306 9.13 -9.10 -9.72
N LYS A 307 9.95 -9.68 -8.84
CA LYS A 307 9.65 -10.78 -7.91
C LYS A 307 9.82 -10.37 -6.44
N GLY A 308 9.87 -9.07 -6.19
CA GLY A 308 9.95 -8.48 -4.85
C GLY A 308 11.34 -8.02 -4.42
N GLY A 309 12.39 -8.33 -5.18
CA GLY A 309 13.72 -7.78 -4.94
C GLY A 309 13.85 -6.40 -5.56
N LEU A 310 14.28 -5.45 -4.73
CA LEU A 310 14.48 -4.05 -5.12
C LEU A 310 15.89 -3.58 -4.79
N ALA A 311 16.41 -2.67 -5.61
CA ALA A 311 17.59 -1.89 -5.32
C ALA A 311 17.36 -0.44 -5.75
N SER A 312 17.95 0.52 -5.07
CA SER A 312 17.88 1.92 -5.48
C SER A 312 19.18 2.65 -5.20
N ALA A 313 19.41 3.71 -5.97
CA ALA A 313 20.45 4.69 -5.78
C ALA A 313 19.91 6.06 -6.17
N TYR A 314 20.60 7.12 -5.74
CA TYR A 314 20.27 8.48 -6.16
C TYR A 314 21.52 9.32 -6.42
N ILE A 315 21.31 10.43 -7.12
CA ILE A 315 22.28 11.50 -7.29
C ILE A 315 21.56 12.84 -7.11
N VAL A 316 22.22 13.81 -6.47
CA VAL A 316 21.69 15.17 -6.34
C VAL A 316 22.20 16.03 -7.48
N ILE A 317 21.27 16.65 -8.21
CA ILE A 317 21.58 17.59 -9.30
C ILE A 317 21.28 19.01 -8.85
N THR A 318 22.28 19.88 -8.90
CA THR A 318 22.13 21.31 -8.60
C THR A 318 21.86 22.07 -9.90
N VAL A 319 20.68 22.67 -10.02
CA VAL A 319 20.28 23.52 -11.14
C VAL A 319 20.39 24.97 -10.68
N GLY A 320 21.27 25.76 -11.30
CA GLY A 320 21.51 27.16 -10.92
C GLY A 320 22.36 27.32 -9.64
N SER A 321 21.95 28.23 -8.74
CA SER A 321 22.64 28.58 -7.49
C SER A 321 21.64 28.82 -6.33
N PRO A 322 20.83 27.81 -5.96
CA PRO A 322 19.58 27.99 -5.21
C PRO A 322 19.73 28.59 -3.79
N GLY A 323 20.93 28.65 -3.23
CA GLY A 323 21.17 29.24 -1.90
C GLY A 323 20.43 28.53 -0.76
N LYS A 324 20.15 27.24 -0.93
CA LYS A 324 19.48 26.36 0.04
C LYS A 324 20.47 25.35 0.61
N PHE A 325 20.06 24.71 1.70
CA PHE A 325 20.85 23.71 2.41
C PHE A 325 20.30 22.31 2.23
N ARG A 326 21.14 21.35 2.59
CA ARG A 326 20.85 19.92 2.63
C ARG A 326 20.89 19.37 4.05
N VAL A 327 20.14 18.31 4.27
CA VAL A 327 20.28 17.41 5.41
C VAL A 327 20.55 16.01 4.87
N SER A 328 21.60 15.35 5.34
CA SER A 328 21.97 14.01 4.87
C SER A 328 22.45 13.11 6.01
N GLY A 329 22.26 11.81 5.81
CA GLY A 329 22.62 10.77 6.77
C GLY A 329 22.25 9.39 6.24
N ARG A 330 22.21 8.43 7.16
CA ARG A 330 21.96 7.02 6.89
C ARG A 330 20.96 6.43 7.87
N VAL A 331 20.17 5.46 7.42
CA VAL A 331 19.32 4.64 8.29
C VAL A 331 19.83 3.20 8.30
N MET A 332 20.04 2.65 9.50
CA MET A 332 20.59 1.31 9.71
C MET A 332 19.87 0.55 10.82
N ASP A 333 19.93 -0.78 10.79
CA ASP A 333 19.42 -1.61 11.89
C ASP A 333 20.44 -1.68 13.05
N ASN A 334 20.06 -2.41 14.11
CA ASN A 334 20.92 -2.62 15.28
C ASN A 334 22.19 -3.46 15.03
N LEU A 335 22.32 -4.05 13.83
CA LEU A 335 23.52 -4.76 13.38
C LEU A 335 24.38 -3.90 12.43
N GLY A 336 23.93 -2.69 12.11
CA GLY A 336 24.60 -1.79 11.17
C GLY A 336 24.30 -2.09 9.70
N ASN A 337 23.32 -2.95 9.40
CA ASN A 337 22.89 -3.17 8.02
C ASN A 337 22.10 -1.95 7.52
N PRO A 338 22.28 -1.53 6.26
CA PRO A 338 21.48 -0.44 5.70
C PRO A 338 20.01 -0.82 5.53
N LEU A 339 19.11 0.13 5.78
CA LEU A 339 17.70 0.00 5.41
C LEU A 339 17.37 0.89 4.21
N GLN A 340 16.90 0.27 3.14
CA GLN A 340 16.37 0.94 1.96
C GLN A 340 14.89 1.34 2.15
N GLY A 341 14.45 2.38 1.45
CA GLY A 341 13.04 2.76 1.35
C GLY A 341 12.48 3.47 2.58
N VAL A 342 13.35 3.80 3.54
CA VAL A 342 12.95 4.58 4.72
C VAL A 342 12.68 6.00 4.26
N ARG A 343 11.46 6.48 4.51
CA ARG A 343 11.10 7.88 4.30
C ARG A 343 11.76 8.71 5.38
N VAL A 344 12.54 9.71 4.99
CA VAL A 344 13.10 10.71 5.89
C VAL A 344 12.54 12.06 5.51
N HIS A 345 12.16 12.89 6.49
CA HIS A 345 11.55 14.19 6.25
C HIS A 345 11.93 15.21 7.32
N ASN A 346 11.74 16.49 7.01
CA ASN A 346 12.13 17.61 7.86
C ASN A 346 11.08 18.01 8.92
N GLY A 347 10.02 17.21 9.09
CA GLY A 347 8.95 17.41 10.06
C GLY A 347 8.17 18.71 9.92
N ALA A 348 8.20 19.39 8.76
CA ALA A 348 7.45 20.62 8.57
C ALA A 348 5.93 20.31 8.47
N VAL A 349 5.19 20.61 9.54
CA VAL A 349 3.72 20.49 9.60
C VAL A 349 3.10 21.88 9.53
N GLY A 350 2.07 22.05 8.69
CA GLY A 350 1.25 23.24 8.61
C GLY A 350 0.26 23.37 9.77
N THR A 351 -0.41 24.51 9.86
CA THR A 351 -1.34 24.85 10.97
C THR A 351 -2.56 23.93 11.09
N ASN A 352 -2.86 23.15 10.05
CA ASN A 352 -4.00 22.25 10.00
C ASN A 352 -3.62 20.78 10.28
N GLY A 353 -2.38 20.50 10.69
CA GLY A 353 -1.89 19.14 10.88
C GLY A 353 -1.52 18.40 9.58
N LEU A 354 -1.65 19.07 8.43
CA LEU A 354 -1.18 18.61 7.11
C LEU A 354 0.28 19.06 6.88
N TYR A 355 0.98 18.45 5.93
CA TYR A 355 2.35 18.87 5.57
C TYR A 355 2.43 20.35 5.18
N GLY A 356 3.42 21.07 5.72
CA GLY A 356 3.63 22.49 5.45
C GLY A 356 4.22 22.74 4.05
N PRO A 357 4.19 23.98 3.53
CA PRO A 357 4.78 24.32 2.22
C PRO A 357 6.30 24.06 2.15
N ASP A 358 6.99 24.11 3.30
CA ASP A 358 8.41 23.80 3.43
C ASP A 358 8.68 22.32 3.74
N TYR A 359 7.66 21.44 3.67
CA TYR A 359 7.85 20.00 3.85
C TYR A 359 8.76 19.45 2.75
N ARG A 360 9.81 18.77 3.18
CA ARG A 360 10.77 18.09 2.32
C ARG A 360 10.95 16.68 2.85
N TRP A 361 10.97 15.73 1.94
CA TRP A 361 11.18 14.33 2.24
C TRP A 361 12.05 13.69 1.15
N SER A 362 12.62 12.54 1.48
CA SER A 362 13.36 11.67 0.57
C SER A 362 13.24 10.23 1.07
N SER A 363 13.68 9.26 0.28
CA SER A 363 13.74 7.86 0.69
C SER A 363 15.18 7.36 0.68
N THR A 364 15.52 6.46 1.59
CA THR A 364 16.87 5.88 1.62
C THR A 364 17.12 4.95 0.43
N ASP A 365 18.35 4.96 -0.07
CA ASP A 365 18.83 4.04 -1.11
C ASP A 365 19.16 2.63 -0.58
N SER A 366 19.65 1.73 -1.44
CA SER A 366 20.09 0.38 -1.03
C SER A 366 21.21 0.36 0.01
N GLN A 367 21.95 1.47 0.12
CA GLN A 367 23.01 1.64 1.10
C GLN A 367 22.49 2.38 2.34
N GLY A 368 21.18 2.63 2.45
CA GLY A 368 20.56 3.32 3.58
C GLY A 368 20.77 4.83 3.60
N ASN A 369 21.41 5.40 2.58
CA ASN A 369 21.72 6.84 2.53
C ASN A 369 20.50 7.64 2.08
N TYR A 370 20.36 8.86 2.57
CA TYR A 370 19.35 9.80 2.09
C TYR A 370 19.91 11.22 2.01
N THR A 371 19.23 12.09 1.26
CA THR A 371 19.48 13.53 1.26
C THR A 371 18.18 14.29 1.08
N LEU A 372 17.90 15.20 2.01
CA LEU A 372 16.88 16.23 1.90
C LEU A 372 17.51 17.47 1.28
N VAL A 373 16.82 18.09 0.33
CA VAL A 373 17.32 19.23 -0.45
C VAL A 373 16.36 20.42 -0.37
N ASN A 374 16.81 21.58 -0.85
CA ASN A 374 16.02 22.81 -0.92
C ASN A 374 15.50 23.34 0.44
N LEU A 375 16.27 23.13 1.51
CA LEU A 375 15.91 23.63 2.85
C LEU A 375 16.38 25.07 3.03
N ALA A 376 15.50 25.94 3.53
CA ALA A 376 15.87 27.30 3.89
C ALA A 376 16.73 27.32 5.17
N PRO A 377 17.47 28.40 5.48
CA PRO A 377 18.03 28.56 6.82
C PRO A 377 16.93 28.46 7.87
N GLY A 378 17.12 27.63 8.89
CA GLY A 378 16.09 27.36 9.89
C GLY A 378 16.35 26.12 10.73
N THR A 379 15.39 25.82 11.60
CA THR A 379 15.44 24.68 12.52
C THR A 379 14.39 23.66 12.11
N TYR A 380 14.79 22.41 11.94
CA TYR A 380 13.95 21.33 11.42
C TYR A 380 13.95 20.13 12.37
N THR A 381 12.75 19.67 12.74
CA THR A 381 12.57 18.43 13.51
C THR A 381 12.55 17.27 12.53
N ASN A 382 13.70 16.65 12.30
CA ASN A 382 13.80 15.60 11.30
C ASN A 382 13.26 14.28 11.86
N ALA A 383 12.54 13.53 11.06
CA ALA A 383 12.07 12.21 11.43
C ALA A 383 12.16 11.24 10.24
N ALA A 384 12.13 9.95 10.58
CA ALA A 384 12.27 8.87 9.63
C ALA A 384 11.24 7.78 9.94
N PHE A 385 10.72 7.18 8.87
CA PHE A 385 9.63 6.22 8.93
C PHE A 385 9.83 5.08 7.92
N LEU A 386 9.60 3.86 8.37
CA LEU A 386 9.39 2.69 7.51
C LEU A 386 8.42 1.74 8.20
N PHE A 387 7.43 1.27 7.45
CA PHE A 387 6.50 0.26 7.92
C PHE A 387 7.27 -0.99 8.40
N GLY A 388 6.96 -1.49 9.60
CA GLY A 388 7.64 -2.63 10.22
C GLY A 388 8.77 -2.25 11.16
N TYR A 389 9.10 -0.96 11.29
CA TYR A 389 10.23 -0.51 12.09
C TYR A 389 9.85 0.65 13.02
N ARG A 390 10.43 0.63 14.21
CA ARG A 390 10.55 1.82 15.06
C ARG A 390 11.89 2.48 14.75
N ILE A 391 11.87 3.75 14.36
CA ILE A 391 13.06 4.47 13.92
C ILE A 391 13.31 5.67 14.83
N GLU A 392 14.54 5.81 15.32
CA GLU A 392 14.95 6.87 16.24
C GLU A 392 16.25 7.55 15.78
N PRO A 393 16.48 8.82 16.14
CA PRO A 393 17.80 9.44 16.01
C PRO A 393 18.88 8.57 16.65
N LEU A 394 19.98 8.32 15.93
CA LEU A 394 21.12 7.58 16.46
C LEU A 394 21.99 8.48 17.34
N ASP A 395 22.70 9.44 16.73
CA ASP A 395 23.70 10.28 17.40
C ASP A 395 23.66 11.74 16.91
N PHE A 396 22.48 12.35 16.81
CA PHE A 396 22.34 13.76 16.44
C PHE A 396 21.32 14.52 17.29
N PHE A 397 21.47 15.85 17.37
CA PHE A 397 20.49 16.71 18.04
C PHE A 397 19.28 16.95 17.15
N ASN A 398 18.10 16.61 17.65
CA ASN A 398 16.83 16.91 17.01
C ASN A 398 16.05 17.90 17.90
N PRO A 399 15.73 19.13 17.43
CA PRO A 399 15.81 19.63 16.06
C PRO A 399 17.22 19.94 15.50
N VAL A 400 17.39 19.79 14.19
CA VAL A 400 18.61 20.14 13.43
C VAL A 400 18.56 21.60 13.00
N ASN A 401 19.65 22.35 13.22
CA ASN A 401 19.75 23.76 12.87
C ASN A 401 20.60 23.96 11.60
N LEU A 402 20.04 24.61 10.58
CA LEU A 402 20.69 24.93 9.31
C LEU A 402 21.03 26.42 9.27
N VAL A 403 22.28 26.74 9.61
CA VAL A 403 22.81 28.11 9.57
C VAL A 403 24.15 28.10 8.85
N GLY A 404 24.16 28.60 7.61
CA GLY A 404 25.39 28.84 6.86
C GLY A 404 26.09 27.60 6.27
N ALA A 405 25.60 26.39 6.54
CA ALA A 405 26.12 25.14 5.98
C ALA A 405 25.06 24.02 6.01
N ASP A 406 25.30 22.98 5.20
CA ASP A 406 24.54 21.73 5.22
C ASP A 406 24.73 20.96 6.53
N ALA A 407 23.74 20.15 6.90
CA ALA A 407 23.87 19.16 7.97
C ALA A 407 24.14 17.77 7.40
N THR A 408 25.12 17.08 7.98
CA THR A 408 25.54 15.73 7.59
C THR A 408 25.66 14.84 8.83
N GLY A 409 25.61 13.52 8.67
CA GLY A 409 25.63 12.58 9.80
C GLY A 409 24.34 12.57 10.62
N ILE A 410 23.22 12.93 10.00
CA ILE A 410 21.89 12.87 10.62
C ILE A 410 21.40 11.42 10.51
N ASP A 411 22.01 10.53 11.29
CA ASP A 411 21.80 9.09 11.17
C ASP A 411 20.67 8.59 12.08
N TYR A 412 19.98 7.55 11.64
CA TYR A 412 18.89 6.92 12.39
C TYR A 412 19.13 5.42 12.64
N LEU A 413 18.64 4.96 13.78
CA LEU A 413 18.60 3.55 14.16
C LEU A 413 17.19 3.00 14.01
N ALA A 414 17.06 1.93 13.22
CA ALA A 414 15.81 1.22 12.99
C ALA A 414 15.78 -0.09 13.78
N THR A 415 14.73 -0.29 14.58
CA THR A 415 14.46 -1.52 15.30
C THR A 415 13.22 -2.20 14.73
N PRO A 416 13.31 -3.45 14.22
CA PRO A 416 12.15 -4.18 13.72
C PRO A 416 11.07 -4.32 14.80
N LEU A 417 9.83 -4.09 14.41
CA LEU A 417 8.66 -4.32 15.25
C LEU A 417 8.24 -5.80 15.19
N PRO A 418 7.52 -6.32 16.22
CA PRO A 418 7.12 -7.72 16.23
C PRO A 418 6.22 -8.08 15.04
N THR A 419 6.54 -9.18 14.36
CA THR A 419 5.74 -9.74 13.27
C THR A 419 5.04 -11.02 13.70
N VAL A 420 3.79 -11.23 13.30
CA VAL A 420 2.96 -12.36 13.71
C VAL A 420 2.55 -13.22 12.50
N GLY A 421 2.79 -14.53 12.53
CA GLY A 421 2.35 -15.45 11.46
C GLY A 421 1.49 -16.60 11.99
N ILE A 422 0.74 -17.25 11.11
CA ILE A 422 -0.10 -18.41 11.43
C ILE A 422 0.23 -19.63 10.56
N GLY A 423 0.56 -20.74 11.23
CA GLY A 423 0.76 -22.05 10.59
C GLY A 423 -0.34 -23.01 10.98
N ALA A 424 -0.86 -23.81 10.05
CA ALA A 424 -1.69 -24.97 10.39
C ALA A 424 -0.83 -26.21 10.65
N SER A 425 -1.21 -27.02 11.63
CA SER A 425 -0.61 -28.33 11.89
C SER A 425 -1.67 -29.35 12.31
N GLY A 426 -1.60 -30.53 11.69
CA GLY A 426 -2.59 -31.60 11.89
C GLY A 426 -3.93 -31.32 11.22
N ALA A 427 -4.62 -32.39 10.81
CA ALA A 427 -6.02 -32.33 10.41
C ALA A 427 -6.91 -32.62 11.63
N ALA A 428 -8.10 -32.02 11.66
CA ALA A 428 -9.15 -32.43 12.58
C ALA A 428 -9.93 -33.61 11.96
N SER A 429 -10.44 -34.51 12.80
CA SER A 429 -11.24 -35.65 12.35
C SER A 429 -12.35 -35.97 13.34
N GLU A 430 -13.54 -36.12 12.79
CA GLU A 430 -14.73 -36.62 13.48
C GLU A 430 -14.64 -38.14 13.64
N ALA A 431 -14.26 -38.85 12.57
CA ALA A 431 -14.15 -40.31 12.52
C ALA A 431 -13.10 -40.89 13.49
N VAL A 432 -11.96 -40.21 13.65
CA VAL A 432 -10.95 -40.53 14.66
C VAL A 432 -10.75 -39.29 15.52
N PRO A 433 -11.38 -39.17 16.69
CA PRO A 433 -11.42 -37.94 17.47
C PRO A 433 -10.02 -37.33 17.67
N ASN A 434 -9.71 -36.32 16.88
CA ASN A 434 -8.49 -35.55 16.99
C ASN A 434 -8.76 -34.08 16.61
N SER A 435 -8.09 -33.18 17.31
CA SER A 435 -8.20 -31.75 17.04
C SER A 435 -7.14 -31.33 16.02
N GLY A 436 -7.55 -30.48 15.08
CA GLY A 436 -6.62 -29.72 14.26
C GLY A 436 -6.08 -28.52 15.05
N ARG A 437 -4.99 -27.92 14.58
CA ARG A 437 -4.34 -26.81 15.29
C ARG A 437 -3.84 -25.76 14.33
N PHE A 438 -4.01 -24.50 14.71
CA PHE A 438 -3.23 -23.40 14.19
C PHE A 438 -2.25 -22.93 15.25
N THR A 439 -0.99 -22.77 14.88
CA THR A 439 0.04 -22.19 15.74
C THR A 439 0.29 -20.77 15.26
N VAL A 440 -0.08 -19.83 16.11
CA VAL A 440 0.22 -18.41 15.93
C VAL A 440 1.59 -18.16 16.53
N THR A 441 2.50 -17.62 15.73
CA THR A 441 3.89 -17.36 16.10
C THR A 441 4.17 -15.87 16.02
N ARG A 442 5.11 -15.39 16.85
CA ARG A 442 5.71 -14.06 16.67
C ARG A 442 7.21 -14.16 16.51
N ILE A 443 7.76 -13.22 15.74
CA ILE A 443 9.19 -12.93 15.65
C ILE A 443 9.40 -11.54 16.22
N GLY A 444 10.42 -11.37 17.07
CA GLY A 444 10.71 -10.11 17.75
C GLY A 444 10.66 -10.22 19.27
N PRO A 445 10.64 -9.07 19.99
CA PRO A 445 10.67 -9.02 21.44
C PRO A 445 9.57 -9.85 22.11
N THR A 446 9.93 -10.61 23.16
CA THR A 446 8.98 -11.45 23.91
C THR A 446 8.54 -10.91 25.27
N ASN A 447 9.06 -9.76 25.66
CA ASN A 447 8.89 -9.17 27.00
C ASN A 447 7.45 -8.76 27.37
N ALA A 448 6.58 -8.55 26.38
CA ALA A 448 5.15 -8.27 26.59
C ALA A 448 4.27 -9.34 25.93
N ALA A 449 3.04 -9.49 26.43
CA ALA A 449 2.01 -10.30 25.79
C ALA A 449 1.53 -9.63 24.50
N GLN A 450 1.24 -10.41 23.46
CA GLN A 450 0.78 -9.93 22.16
C GLN A 450 -0.60 -10.49 21.85
N THR A 451 -1.61 -9.62 21.76
CA THR A 451 -2.93 -9.99 21.23
C THR A 451 -2.85 -10.05 19.71
N VAL A 452 -3.38 -11.12 19.14
CA VAL A 452 -3.42 -11.39 17.70
C VAL A 452 -4.88 -11.54 17.29
N LEU A 453 -5.29 -10.81 16.26
CA LEU A 453 -6.64 -10.84 15.73
C LEU A 453 -6.71 -11.69 14.47
N PHE A 454 -7.84 -12.33 14.25
CA PHE A 454 -8.08 -13.13 13.06
C PHE A 454 -9.58 -13.23 12.76
N GLN A 455 -9.88 -13.72 11.56
CA GLN A 455 -11.21 -14.11 11.13
C GLN A 455 -11.24 -15.61 10.83
N VAL A 456 -12.36 -16.24 11.14
CA VAL A 456 -12.64 -17.65 10.85
C VAL A 456 -13.49 -17.74 9.58
N SER A 457 -13.08 -18.57 8.63
CA SER A 457 -13.82 -18.87 7.40
C SER A 457 -13.61 -20.34 7.00
N GLY A 458 -14.00 -20.71 5.78
CA GLY A 458 -13.89 -22.07 5.26
C GLY A 458 -15.26 -22.67 4.92
N THR A 459 -15.28 -23.92 4.47
CA THR A 459 -16.53 -24.61 4.13
C THR A 459 -17.21 -25.24 5.34
N ALA A 460 -16.48 -25.44 6.45
CA ALA A 460 -17.03 -25.98 7.68
C ALA A 460 -17.78 -24.89 8.47
N PRO A 461 -19.06 -25.09 8.83
CA PRO A 461 -19.78 -24.16 9.69
C PRO A 461 -19.30 -24.25 11.16
N LEU A 462 -18.90 -23.10 11.73
CA LEU A 462 -18.52 -22.97 13.14
C LEU A 462 -19.70 -23.28 14.06
N GLY A 463 -19.44 -23.98 15.17
CA GLY A 463 -20.42 -24.33 16.19
C GLY A 463 -21.19 -25.62 15.92
N SER A 464 -21.51 -25.91 14.64
CA SER A 464 -22.11 -27.21 14.28
C SER A 464 -21.05 -28.26 13.97
N LYS A 465 -20.01 -27.94 13.18
CA LYS A 465 -18.97 -28.92 12.78
C LYS A 465 -17.71 -28.88 13.63
N TYR A 466 -17.40 -27.74 14.23
CA TYR A 466 -16.24 -27.60 15.10
C TYR A 466 -16.43 -26.45 16.09
N THR A 467 -15.61 -26.44 17.13
CA THR A 467 -15.48 -25.33 18.07
C THR A 467 -14.04 -24.85 18.10
N ILE A 468 -13.87 -23.55 18.34
CA ILE A 468 -12.57 -22.92 18.58
C ILE A 468 -12.71 -22.09 19.88
N PRO A 469 -11.76 -22.18 20.82
CA PRO A 469 -11.75 -21.30 21.99
C PRO A 469 -11.20 -19.93 21.56
N THR A 470 -12.08 -19.03 21.10
CA THR A 470 -11.73 -17.65 20.77
C THR A 470 -12.34 -16.67 21.76
N ASN A 471 -11.69 -15.53 21.94
CA ASN A 471 -12.31 -14.37 22.57
C ASN A 471 -12.76 -13.41 21.47
N SER A 472 -13.99 -12.94 21.51
CA SER A 472 -14.44 -11.81 20.68
C SER A 472 -13.84 -10.51 21.19
N LEU A 473 -13.29 -9.71 20.28
CA LEU A 473 -12.84 -8.35 20.53
C LEU A 473 -13.53 -7.40 19.56
N THR A 474 -14.28 -6.44 20.10
CA THR A 474 -14.85 -5.33 19.32
C THR A 474 -13.87 -4.17 19.28
N LEU A 475 -13.55 -3.70 18.07
CA LEU A 475 -12.70 -2.54 17.84
C LEU A 475 -13.47 -1.44 17.13
N THR A 476 -13.23 -0.22 17.58
CA THR A 476 -13.77 0.98 16.96
C THR A 476 -12.84 1.45 15.86
N ASN A 477 -13.33 1.48 14.63
CA ASN A 477 -12.69 2.15 13.51
C ASN A 477 -13.19 3.59 13.42
N VAL A 478 -12.28 4.52 13.11
CA VAL A 478 -12.60 5.92 12.85
C VAL A 478 -12.13 6.24 11.44
N GLY A 479 -13.06 6.25 10.49
CA GLY A 479 -12.83 6.63 9.11
C GLY A 479 -13.10 8.11 8.85
N LEU A 480 -12.83 8.51 7.61
CA LEU A 480 -13.11 9.85 7.11
C LEU A 480 -14.08 9.76 5.94
N ASN A 481 -15.16 10.52 5.99
CA ASN A 481 -15.92 10.85 4.80
C ASN A 481 -15.30 12.09 4.16
N GLU A 482 -14.59 11.90 3.05
CA GLU A 482 -13.88 12.98 2.37
C GLU A 482 -14.83 13.94 1.63
N GLY A 483 -16.01 13.45 1.21
CA GLY A 483 -17.04 14.29 0.58
C GLY A 483 -17.62 15.35 1.51
N PHE A 484 -17.72 15.06 2.81
CA PHE A 484 -18.28 15.97 3.82
C PHE A 484 -17.28 16.46 4.87
N GLY A 485 -16.03 15.99 4.84
CA GLY A 485 -15.01 16.31 5.85
C GLY A 485 -15.39 15.86 7.26
N GLN A 486 -16.18 14.79 7.38
CA GLN A 486 -16.73 14.31 8.65
C GLN A 486 -16.11 12.97 9.04
N LEU A 487 -15.84 12.79 10.33
CA LEU A 487 -15.41 11.50 10.88
C LEU A 487 -16.58 10.52 10.95
N VAL A 488 -16.33 9.27 10.55
CA VAL A 488 -17.27 8.16 10.62
C VAL A 488 -16.74 7.14 11.62
N THR A 489 -17.60 6.58 12.47
CA THR A 489 -17.21 5.63 13.52
C THR A 489 -17.94 4.31 13.33
N ASN A 490 -17.18 3.25 13.07
CA ASN A 490 -17.71 1.90 12.85
C ASN A 490 -17.16 0.92 13.88
N LEU A 491 -17.95 -0.09 14.23
CA LEU A 491 -17.53 -1.16 15.16
C LEU A 491 -17.33 -2.44 14.38
N TYR A 492 -16.16 -3.07 14.55
CA TYR A 492 -15.85 -4.37 13.95
C TYR A 492 -15.52 -5.38 15.04
N GLU A 493 -16.03 -6.59 14.90
CA GLU A 493 -15.77 -7.71 15.81
C GLU A 493 -14.73 -8.65 15.18
N PHE A 494 -13.74 -9.04 15.97
CA PHE A 494 -12.69 -9.98 15.59
C PHE A 494 -12.60 -11.12 16.60
N ASP A 495 -12.21 -12.29 16.12
CA ASP A 495 -11.67 -13.32 17.00
C ASP A 495 -10.25 -12.95 17.43
N SER A 496 -9.89 -13.33 18.64
CA SER A 496 -8.58 -13.00 19.20
C SER A 496 -7.96 -14.14 20.01
N VAL A 497 -6.63 -14.21 19.96
CA VAL A 497 -5.79 -15.06 20.80
C VAL A 497 -4.61 -14.25 21.34
N THR A 498 -4.15 -14.54 22.55
CA THR A 498 -2.99 -13.87 23.15
C THR A 498 -1.78 -14.80 23.17
N ILE A 499 -0.66 -14.35 22.62
CA ILE A 499 0.66 -14.92 22.89
C ILE A 499 1.14 -14.34 24.23
N PRO A 500 1.33 -15.15 25.29
CA PRO A 500 1.73 -14.63 26.61
C PRO A 500 3.11 -13.94 26.59
N ALA A 501 3.36 -13.07 27.58
CA ALA A 501 4.70 -12.54 27.83
C ALA A 501 5.68 -13.71 28.08
N GLY A 502 6.87 -13.63 27.48
CA GLY A 502 7.89 -14.69 27.48
C GLY A 502 7.68 -15.79 26.44
N ALA A 503 6.51 -15.90 25.80
CA ALA A 503 6.22 -16.91 24.78
C ALA A 503 6.46 -16.37 23.36
N ALA A 504 6.90 -17.26 22.46
CA ALA A 504 7.05 -16.98 21.03
C ALA A 504 5.83 -17.44 20.19
N SER A 505 4.94 -18.24 20.77
CA SER A 505 3.77 -18.76 20.08
C SER A 505 2.62 -19.06 21.03
N THR A 506 1.44 -19.24 20.46
CA THR A 506 0.24 -19.77 21.11
C THR A 506 -0.56 -20.59 20.09
N ASP A 507 -1.38 -21.52 20.56
CA ASP A 507 -2.16 -22.38 19.70
C ASP A 507 -3.65 -22.03 19.74
N ILE A 508 -4.27 -22.11 18.57
CA ILE A 508 -5.71 -22.09 18.39
C ILE A 508 -6.12 -23.52 18.02
N VAL A 509 -6.93 -24.15 18.87
CA VAL A 509 -7.31 -25.56 18.71
C VAL A 509 -8.67 -25.66 18.02
N VAL A 510 -8.74 -26.39 16.92
CA VAL A 510 -9.98 -26.71 16.20
C VAL A 510 -10.48 -28.06 16.68
N ASN A 511 -11.52 -28.06 17.51
CA ASN A 511 -12.12 -29.27 18.04
C ASN A 511 -13.32 -29.67 17.16
N PRO A 512 -13.24 -30.78 16.41
CA PRO A 512 -14.38 -31.23 15.62
C PRO A 512 -15.54 -31.62 16.55
N VAL A 513 -16.76 -31.33 16.12
CA VAL A 513 -17.99 -31.77 16.79
C VAL A 513 -18.38 -33.08 16.13
N ASN A 514 -18.49 -34.14 16.93
CA ASN A 514 -18.82 -35.47 16.41
C ASN A 514 -20.28 -35.49 15.92
N GLU A 515 -20.46 -35.79 14.64
CA GLU A 515 -21.77 -35.96 14.03
C GLU A 515 -21.96 -37.40 13.51
N THR A 516 -23.22 -37.80 13.31
CA THR A 516 -23.55 -39.19 12.91
C THR A 516 -23.59 -39.41 11.40
N ALA A 517 -23.43 -38.35 10.60
CA ALA A 517 -23.52 -38.39 9.14
C ALA A 517 -22.20 -37.93 8.49
N TYR A 518 -21.65 -38.77 7.62
CA TYR A 518 -20.46 -38.44 6.84
C TYR A 518 -20.80 -37.41 5.75
N GLU A 519 -20.20 -36.23 5.81
CA GLU A 519 -20.41 -35.13 4.85
C GLU A 519 -19.19 -34.81 3.97
N GLY A 520 -18.15 -35.65 4.03
CA GLY A 520 -16.90 -35.43 3.30
C GLY A 520 -15.94 -34.50 4.03
N THR A 521 -14.86 -34.11 3.34
CA THR A 521 -13.83 -33.23 3.91
C THR A 521 -14.24 -31.77 3.78
N GLN A 522 -14.20 -31.05 4.89
CA GLN A 522 -14.50 -29.62 4.96
C GLN A 522 -13.24 -28.85 5.38
N THR A 523 -13.23 -27.53 5.17
CA THR A 523 -12.09 -26.67 5.54
C THR A 523 -12.47 -25.68 6.63
N VAL A 524 -11.52 -25.46 7.55
CA VAL A 524 -11.49 -24.31 8.47
C VAL A 524 -10.29 -23.47 8.05
N THR A 525 -10.50 -22.18 7.82
CA THR A 525 -9.46 -21.26 7.39
C THR A 525 -9.38 -20.10 8.37
N LEU A 526 -8.19 -19.81 8.88
CA LEU A 526 -7.92 -18.62 9.68
C LEU A 526 -7.11 -17.62 8.87
N THR A 527 -7.55 -16.37 8.88
CA THR A 527 -6.85 -15.24 8.29
C THR A 527 -6.52 -14.24 9.39
N LEU A 528 -5.25 -13.95 9.63
CA LEU A 528 -4.85 -12.91 10.58
C LEU A 528 -5.36 -11.55 10.09
N ALA A 529 -5.93 -10.79 11.01
CA ALA A 529 -6.48 -9.47 10.73
C ALA A 529 -5.53 -8.40 11.28
N LEU A 530 -5.22 -7.40 10.46
CA LEU A 530 -4.69 -6.13 10.91
C LEU A 530 -5.87 -5.20 11.15
N PRO A 531 -6.28 -4.96 12.40
CA PRO A 531 -7.24 -3.92 12.64
C PRO A 531 -6.61 -2.58 12.23
N VAL A 532 -7.48 -1.66 11.86
CA VAL A 532 -7.14 -0.31 11.40
C VAL A 532 -6.21 0.46 12.35
N GLN A 533 -6.15 0.07 13.62
CA GLN A 533 -5.33 0.70 14.67
C GLN A 533 -4.23 -0.23 15.25
N SER A 534 -3.86 -1.35 14.62
CA SER A 534 -2.85 -2.25 15.21
C SER A 534 -1.44 -1.66 15.21
N LEU A 535 -0.78 -1.77 16.36
CA LEU A 535 0.65 -1.51 16.56
C LEU A 535 1.55 -2.73 16.25
N ALA A 536 0.98 -3.83 15.76
CA ALA A 536 1.68 -5.09 15.50
C ALA A 536 1.60 -5.45 14.01
N PHE A 537 2.63 -6.13 13.51
CA PHE A 537 2.77 -6.47 12.09
C PHE A 537 2.36 -7.91 11.86
N LEU A 538 1.83 -8.20 10.67
CA LEU A 538 1.66 -9.58 10.23
C LEU A 538 2.92 -10.05 9.50
N ASN A 539 3.20 -11.34 9.60
CA ASN A 539 4.26 -12.00 8.88
C ASN A 539 3.83 -12.21 7.43
N ASP A 540 4.67 -11.71 6.55
CA ASP A 540 4.58 -11.64 5.10
C ASP A 540 4.47 -12.97 4.34
N THR A 541 4.23 -14.11 4.98
CA THR A 541 4.11 -15.40 4.25
C THR A 541 3.02 -16.31 4.78
N ASN A 542 2.38 -15.93 5.88
CA ASN A 542 1.52 -16.81 6.66
C ASN A 542 0.41 -16.01 7.34
N ILE A 543 -0.36 -15.26 6.56
CA ILE A 543 -1.54 -14.55 7.06
C ILE A 543 -2.76 -15.45 7.05
N THR A 544 -2.94 -16.25 6.00
CA THR A 544 -4.07 -17.17 5.83
C THR A 544 -3.58 -18.61 5.85
N ASN A 545 -4.20 -19.46 6.64
CA ASN A 545 -3.89 -20.89 6.67
C ASN A 545 -5.16 -21.73 6.87
N SER A 546 -5.12 -23.01 6.50
CA SER A 546 -6.29 -23.89 6.56
C SER A 546 -5.98 -25.23 7.25
N VAL A 547 -6.95 -25.70 8.04
CA VAL A 547 -7.02 -27.04 8.59
C VAL A 547 -8.16 -27.77 7.90
N TYR A 548 -7.94 -29.03 7.53
CA TYR A 548 -8.97 -29.89 6.98
C TYR A 548 -9.69 -30.63 8.12
N VAL A 549 -11.02 -30.72 8.03
CA VAL A 549 -11.89 -31.49 8.93
C VAL A 549 -12.43 -32.67 8.14
N HIS A 550 -12.00 -33.88 8.49
CA HIS A 550 -12.49 -35.11 7.87
C HIS A 550 -13.68 -35.66 8.67
N GLY A 551 -14.83 -35.77 8.01
CA GLY A 551 -16.04 -36.41 8.56
C GLY A 551 -15.90 -37.91 8.81
#